data_AF-A0A831SZY2-F1
#
_entry.id   AF-A0A831SZY2-F1
#
_cell.length_a   1.000
_cell.length_b   1.000
_cell.length_c   1.000
_cell.angle_alpha   90.00
_cell.angle_beta   90.00
_cell.angle_gamma   90.00
#
_symmetry.space_group_name_H-M   'P 1'
#
loop_
_entity.id
_entity.type
_entity.pdbx_description
1 polymer ?
#
loop_
_entity_poly.entity_id
_entity_poly.type
_entity_poly.pdbx_seq_one_letter_code
_entity_poly.pdbx_strand_id
1 'polypeptide(L)'
;MNRSKLLLAILLSLFFIASFNAVSGYSSNQPADALDWARIDAFLRIASRVKTDVWPGWEPDRTPILLYGPGEGEFLINHPAPPDGFKQVIPSPLPQHQVFYNPKNQSSGITATILSVAGIGAITIPKKSAYEQAVTDSMKRHLGKQDFDRRFPSGSYHEATRVYISMMAHEAFHTLQLSRRDERAAGWPPMQKYYNLSAENNALRRIESGLLYRAVTAQTEAERLARAAEFLNLRHYRRQRLSNGFVDLERWQEWVEGGATYVESRFASEASRLELRNVLGQDRDFSGFVNTKDSDPRLELLRSSDVQHCGNFYWTGLAIAYLLDRVEPSWKQNYFAPTRYLDDLLSEALAKSCQAQVIDSRSLLAAHQYEKVLAGERANLGKRRFEVDRLVGQLIEHRDPNRR
;
A
#
# COMPACT_ATOMS: atom_id res chain seq x y z
N MET A 1 11.95 -21.03 7.97
CA MET A 1 11.31 -19.72 7.73
C MET A 1 10.29 -19.50 8.85
N ASN A 2 10.46 -18.45 9.67
CA ASN A 2 9.48 -18.19 10.74
C ASN A 2 8.17 -17.75 10.07
N ARG A 3 7.14 -18.60 10.15
CA ARG A 3 5.88 -18.49 9.39
C ARG A 3 5.13 -17.17 9.65
N SER A 4 5.46 -16.47 10.73
CA SER A 4 4.95 -15.15 11.11
C SER A 4 5.32 -14.02 10.14
N LYS A 5 6.52 -14.03 9.53
CA LYS A 5 6.95 -12.96 8.61
C LYS A 5 6.32 -13.07 7.21
N LEU A 6 5.97 -14.28 6.79
CA LEU A 6 5.28 -14.54 5.50
C LEU A 6 3.82 -14.04 5.54
N LEU A 7 3.16 -14.09 6.70
CA LEU A 7 1.79 -13.60 6.83
C LEU A 7 1.67 -12.09 6.93
N LEU A 8 2.62 -11.39 7.53
CA LEU A 8 2.61 -9.92 7.50
C LEU A 8 2.74 -9.39 6.07
N ALA A 9 3.53 -10.09 5.23
CA ALA A 9 3.62 -9.82 3.80
C ALA A 9 2.28 -10.08 3.10
N ILE A 10 1.59 -11.18 3.39
CA ILE A 10 0.25 -11.52 2.82
C ILE A 10 -0.82 -10.54 3.32
N LEU A 11 -0.77 -10.12 4.59
CA LEU A 11 -1.73 -9.21 5.23
C LEU A 11 -1.69 -7.81 4.64
N LEU A 12 -0.50 -7.25 4.46
CA LEU A 12 -0.30 -5.95 3.83
C LEU A 12 -0.49 -5.96 2.30
N SER A 13 -0.72 -7.13 1.72
CA SER A 13 -0.87 -7.29 0.26
C SER A 13 -2.13 -8.05 -0.17
N LEU A 14 -3.03 -8.32 0.77
CA LEU A 14 -4.46 -8.58 0.51
C LEU A 14 -5.23 -7.29 0.18
N PHE A 15 -4.52 -6.15 0.11
CA PHE A 15 -5.00 -4.86 -0.37
C PHE A 15 -5.53 -4.84 -1.81
N PHE A 16 -5.44 -5.94 -2.57
CA PHE A 16 -5.77 -5.91 -4.00
C PHE A 16 -6.42 -7.17 -4.57
N ILE A 17 -7.35 -7.78 -3.83
CA ILE A 17 -8.42 -8.53 -4.49
C ILE A 17 -9.68 -7.69 -4.43
N ALA A 18 -9.90 -6.93 -5.50
CA ALA A 18 -11.24 -6.51 -5.86
C ALA A 18 -12.13 -7.76 -5.89
N SER A 19 -13.06 -7.83 -4.95
CA SER A 19 -14.24 -8.67 -5.09
C SER A 19 -15.39 -7.86 -4.58
N PHE A 20 -16.15 -7.32 -5.54
CA PHE A 20 -17.56 -7.01 -5.35
C PHE A 20 -18.21 -8.22 -4.69
N ASN A 21 -18.49 -8.12 -3.41
CA ASN A 21 -19.44 -8.99 -2.76
C ASN A 21 -20.43 -8.08 -2.07
N ALA A 22 -21.70 -8.24 -2.44
CA ALA A 22 -22.79 -7.83 -1.57
C ALA A 22 -22.67 -8.70 -0.31
N VAL A 23 -22.26 -8.11 0.80
CA VAL A 23 -22.46 -8.73 2.11
C VAL A 23 -23.96 -8.66 2.37
N SER A 24 -24.68 -9.70 1.98
CA SER A 24 -26.08 -9.89 2.34
C SER A 24 -26.12 -10.46 3.76
N GLY A 25 -26.53 -9.63 4.71
CA GLY A 25 -26.81 -10.06 6.08
C GLY A 25 -26.22 -9.17 7.17
N TYR A 26 -26.41 -7.85 7.10
CA TYR A 26 -26.37 -7.01 8.29
C TYR A 26 -27.61 -6.13 8.31
N SER A 27 -28.47 -6.38 9.29
CA SER A 27 -29.52 -5.48 9.73
C SER A 27 -29.02 -4.87 11.02
N SER A 28 -28.50 -3.65 10.97
CA SER A 28 -28.52 -2.79 12.15
C SER A 28 -28.60 -1.32 11.72
N ASN A 29 -29.66 -0.64 12.14
CA ASN A 29 -29.88 0.80 12.00
C ASN A 29 -28.96 1.61 12.94
N GLN A 30 -27.70 1.22 13.11
CA GLN A 30 -26.80 1.95 14.02
C GLN A 30 -25.98 2.98 13.24
N PRO A 31 -25.95 4.26 13.67
CA PRO A 31 -24.97 5.21 13.17
C PRO A 31 -23.54 4.70 13.40
N ALA A 32 -22.52 5.27 12.73
CA ALA A 32 -21.14 4.93 13.06
C ALA A 32 -20.90 5.04 14.57
N ASP A 33 -20.19 4.04 15.11
CA ASP A 33 -20.04 3.94 16.55
C ASP A 33 -19.07 5.01 17.09
N ALA A 34 -19.03 5.18 18.41
CA ALA A 34 -18.18 6.20 19.02
C ALA A 34 -16.69 6.02 18.69
N LEU A 35 -16.24 4.78 18.44
CA LEU A 35 -14.85 4.50 18.09
C LEU A 35 -14.55 4.83 16.63
N ASP A 36 -15.47 4.60 15.70
CA ASP A 36 -15.33 5.06 14.31
C ASP A 36 -15.15 6.58 14.26
N TRP A 37 -15.97 7.34 14.98
CA TRP A 37 -15.80 8.80 15.05
C TRP A 37 -14.48 9.20 15.70
N ALA A 38 -14.06 8.53 16.78
CA ALA A 38 -12.77 8.79 17.42
C ALA A 38 -11.58 8.54 16.47
N ARG A 39 -11.64 7.50 15.64
CA ARG A 39 -10.60 7.18 14.64
C ARG A 39 -10.54 8.21 13.53
N ILE A 40 -11.69 8.66 13.02
CA ILE A 40 -11.77 9.74 12.03
C ILE A 40 -11.28 11.07 12.61
N ASP A 41 -11.69 11.41 13.84
CA ASP A 41 -11.23 12.61 14.55
C ASP A 41 -9.71 12.58 14.75
N ALA A 42 -9.16 11.43 15.17
CA ALA A 42 -7.72 11.25 15.29
C ALA A 42 -6.99 11.44 13.95
N PHE A 43 -7.49 10.84 12.86
CA PHE A 43 -6.93 11.07 11.52
C PHE A 43 -6.91 12.56 11.17
N LEU A 44 -8.04 13.26 11.29
CA LEU A 44 -8.16 14.68 10.93
C LEU A 44 -7.27 15.59 11.79
N ARG A 45 -7.11 15.28 13.08
CA ARG A 45 -6.17 16.00 13.98
C ARG A 45 -4.71 15.77 13.60
N ILE A 46 -4.32 14.55 13.26
CA ILE A 46 -2.95 14.27 12.82
C ILE A 46 -2.72 14.96 11.46
N ALA A 47 -3.63 14.73 10.50
CA ALA A 47 -3.57 15.29 9.15
C ALA A 47 -3.42 16.81 9.16
N SER A 48 -4.19 17.50 10.01
CA SER A 48 -4.10 18.96 10.14
C SER A 48 -2.80 19.44 10.77
N ARG A 49 -2.11 18.60 11.55
CA ARG A 49 -0.85 18.95 12.21
C ARG A 49 0.38 18.68 11.34
N VAL A 50 0.39 17.58 10.59
CA VAL A 50 1.61 17.07 9.92
C VAL A 50 1.74 17.53 8.47
N LYS A 51 0.64 17.79 7.75
CA LYS A 51 0.57 18.36 6.38
C LYS A 51 1.88 18.32 5.56
N THR A 52 2.56 19.47 5.50
CA THR A 52 3.76 19.72 4.72
C THR A 52 5.02 19.06 5.27
N ASP A 53 5.03 18.66 6.54
CA ASP A 53 6.13 17.92 7.15
C ASP A 53 6.26 16.52 6.54
N VAL A 54 5.13 15.94 6.09
CA VAL A 54 5.11 14.67 5.37
C VAL A 54 5.40 14.86 3.88
N TRP A 55 4.66 15.75 3.22
CA TRP A 55 4.81 15.99 1.78
C TRP A 55 4.52 17.45 1.38
N PRO A 56 5.39 18.09 0.56
CA PRO A 56 5.18 19.49 0.14
C PRO A 56 3.87 19.71 -0.63
N GLY A 57 3.03 20.62 -0.12
CA GLY A 57 1.76 20.98 -0.73
C GLY A 57 0.67 19.91 -0.58
N TRP A 58 0.80 18.99 0.37
CA TRP A 58 -0.23 18.01 0.72
C TRP A 58 -1.15 18.55 1.82
N GLU A 59 -2.46 18.50 1.57
CA GLU A 59 -3.51 18.98 2.49
C GLU A 59 -4.50 17.84 2.84
N PRO A 60 -4.05 16.81 3.57
CA PRO A 60 -4.85 15.60 3.82
C PRO A 60 -6.11 15.86 4.65
N ASP A 61 -6.09 16.86 5.53
CA ASP A 61 -7.23 17.22 6.39
C ASP A 61 -8.42 17.83 5.62
N ARG A 62 -8.19 18.25 4.37
CA ARG A 62 -9.22 18.77 3.45
C ARG A 62 -9.77 17.70 2.51
N THR A 63 -9.17 16.51 2.49
CA THR A 63 -9.64 15.42 1.64
C THR A 63 -10.96 14.88 2.18
N PRO A 64 -12.04 14.82 1.38
CA PRO A 64 -13.29 14.22 1.82
C PRO A 64 -13.10 12.74 2.20
N ILE A 65 -13.89 12.26 3.16
CA ILE A 65 -13.87 10.86 3.60
C ILE A 65 -15.27 10.28 3.43
N LEU A 66 -15.39 9.16 2.72
CA LEU A 66 -16.57 8.32 2.66
C LEU A 66 -16.34 7.08 3.53
N LEU A 67 -16.86 7.12 4.75
CA LEU A 67 -16.88 6.00 5.68
C LEU A 67 -18.15 5.16 5.44
N TYR A 68 -18.01 3.87 5.18
CA TYR A 68 -19.18 3.00 4.93
C TYR A 68 -19.15 1.71 5.74
N GLY A 69 -20.34 1.23 6.11
CA GLY A 69 -20.52 -0.09 6.73
C GLY A 69 -21.51 -0.90 5.90
N PRO A 70 -21.19 -2.15 5.48
CA PRO A 70 -22.13 -2.98 4.75
C PRO A 70 -23.47 -3.12 5.49
N GLY A 71 -24.55 -2.60 4.89
CA GLY A 71 -25.89 -2.62 5.47
C GLY A 71 -26.19 -1.52 6.51
N GLU A 72 -25.24 -0.62 6.79
CA GLU A 72 -25.36 0.44 7.80
C GLU A 72 -25.45 1.85 7.18
N GLY A 73 -25.21 1.95 5.87
CA GLY A 73 -25.19 3.22 5.12
C GLY A 73 -23.81 3.84 5.06
N GLU A 74 -23.77 5.09 4.59
CA GLU A 74 -22.54 5.81 4.27
C GLU A 74 -22.50 7.17 4.97
N PHE A 75 -21.33 7.53 5.48
CA PHE A 75 -21.04 8.82 6.06
C PHE A 75 -20.00 9.54 5.21
N LEU A 76 -20.36 10.72 4.74
CA LEU A 76 -19.49 11.59 3.96
C LEU A 76 -19.04 12.76 4.84
N ILE A 77 -17.74 12.87 5.06
CA ILE A 77 -17.10 13.87 5.92
C ILE A 77 -16.34 14.88 5.06
N ASN A 78 -16.48 16.18 5.38
CA ASN A 78 -15.77 17.31 4.74
C ASN A 78 -15.96 17.44 3.22
N HIS A 79 -17.01 16.85 2.65
CA HIS A 79 -17.28 17.01 1.22
C HIS A 79 -17.92 18.37 0.94
N PRO A 80 -17.38 19.19 0.02
CA PRO A 80 -17.81 20.58 -0.16
C PRO A 80 -19.18 20.72 -0.84
N ALA A 81 -19.58 19.71 -1.63
CA ALA A 81 -20.88 19.67 -2.31
C ALA A 81 -21.44 18.24 -2.30
N PRO A 82 -21.95 17.73 -1.16
CA PRO A 82 -22.46 16.36 -1.04
C PRO A 82 -23.53 16.06 -2.11
N PRO A 83 -23.49 14.89 -2.78
CA PRO A 83 -24.50 14.54 -3.78
C PRO A 83 -25.87 14.24 -3.16
N ASP A 84 -26.88 14.19 -4.02
CA ASP A 84 -28.25 13.83 -3.63
C ASP A 84 -28.31 12.51 -2.85
N GLY A 85 -29.07 12.51 -1.76
CA GLY A 85 -29.20 11.37 -0.84
C GLY A 85 -28.39 11.49 0.44
N PHE A 86 -27.34 12.32 0.45
CA PHE A 86 -26.60 12.66 1.67
C PHE A 86 -27.30 13.78 2.43
N LYS A 87 -27.74 13.50 3.66
CA LYS A 87 -28.37 14.48 4.56
C LYS A 87 -27.42 14.86 5.68
N GLN A 88 -27.31 16.15 5.97
CA GLN A 88 -26.43 16.62 7.05
C GLN A 88 -26.87 16.05 8.41
N VAL A 89 -25.89 15.58 9.18
CA VAL A 89 -26.09 15.09 10.55
C VAL A 89 -25.92 16.26 11.51
N ILE A 90 -26.94 16.54 12.34
CA ILE A 90 -26.97 17.65 13.28
C ILE A 90 -27.43 17.15 14.67
N PRO A 91 -26.66 17.37 15.75
CA PRO A 91 -25.32 17.97 15.74
C PRO A 91 -24.30 17.05 15.03
N SER A 92 -23.22 17.63 14.51
CA SER A 92 -22.15 16.82 13.91
C SER A 92 -21.46 15.98 14.99
N PRO A 93 -21.21 14.68 14.74
CA PRO A 93 -20.42 13.84 15.65
C PRO A 93 -18.93 14.21 15.66
N LEU A 94 -18.47 15.05 14.71
CA LEU A 94 -17.10 15.56 14.63
C LEU A 94 -17.13 17.08 14.85
N PRO A 95 -16.70 17.60 16.02
CA PRO A 95 -16.97 18.98 16.47
C PRO A 95 -16.50 20.15 15.58
N GLN A 96 -15.80 19.90 14.47
CA GLN A 96 -15.32 20.92 13.52
C GLN A 96 -15.53 20.53 12.05
N HIS A 97 -16.23 19.42 11.81
CA HIS A 97 -16.33 18.82 10.50
C HIS A 97 -17.80 18.59 10.14
N GLN A 98 -18.13 18.80 8.87
CA GLN A 98 -19.46 18.49 8.36
C GLN A 98 -19.55 16.99 8.10
N VAL A 99 -20.62 16.38 8.57
CA VAL A 99 -20.91 14.97 8.36
C VAL A 99 -22.27 14.87 7.69
N PHE A 100 -22.32 14.12 6.60
CA PHE A 100 -23.54 13.83 5.87
C PHE A 100 -23.77 12.32 5.86
N TYR A 101 -25.02 11.89 5.99
CA TYR A 101 -25.41 10.49 6.02
C TYR A 101 -26.29 10.14 4.84
N ASN A 102 -25.98 9.04 4.18
CA ASN A 102 -26.82 8.41 3.17
C ASN A 102 -27.17 6.98 3.63
N PRO A 103 -28.46 6.67 3.86
CA PRO A 103 -28.86 5.32 4.26
C PRO A 103 -28.71 4.29 3.13
N LYS A 104 -28.57 4.73 1.87
CA LYS A 104 -28.31 3.83 0.75
C LYS A 104 -26.82 3.46 0.79
N ASN A 105 -26.54 2.22 1.19
CA ASN A 105 -25.18 1.67 1.17
C ASN A 105 -24.79 1.29 -0.27
N GLN A 106 -24.37 2.30 -1.05
CA GLN A 106 -24.02 2.11 -2.46
C GLN A 106 -22.58 1.60 -2.62
N SER A 107 -21.73 1.85 -1.64
CA SER A 107 -20.37 1.38 -1.55
C SER A 107 -20.35 -0.07 -1.08
N SER A 108 -19.70 -0.88 -1.88
CA SER A 108 -19.40 -2.28 -1.57
C SER A 108 -17.92 -2.50 -1.76
N GLY A 109 -17.25 -3.07 -0.76
CA GLY A 109 -15.81 -3.23 -0.77
C GLY A 109 -15.30 -3.49 0.63
N ILE A 110 -14.07 -3.97 0.71
CA ILE A 110 -13.39 -4.29 1.98
C ILE A 110 -12.01 -3.66 2.04
N THR A 111 -11.66 -2.83 1.06
CA THR A 111 -10.37 -2.16 0.93
C THR A 111 -10.59 -0.66 1.00
N ALA A 112 -9.63 0.07 1.57
CA ALA A 112 -9.57 1.50 1.38
C ALA A 112 -9.19 1.81 -0.07
N THR A 113 -9.71 2.91 -0.60
CA THR A 113 -9.43 3.38 -1.96
C THR A 113 -9.78 4.85 -2.10
N ILE A 114 -9.51 5.44 -3.27
CA ILE A 114 -10.08 6.72 -3.68
C ILE A 114 -11.20 6.49 -4.70
N LEU A 115 -12.41 6.91 -4.36
CA LEU A 115 -13.53 7.02 -5.30
C LEU A 115 -13.84 8.49 -5.58
N SER A 116 -14.32 8.75 -6.80
CA SER A 116 -14.92 10.04 -7.10
C SER A 116 -16.34 10.08 -6.56
N VAL A 117 -16.59 10.95 -5.60
CA VAL A 117 -17.93 11.28 -5.09
C VAL A 117 -18.29 12.64 -5.68
N ALA A 118 -19.30 12.69 -6.54
CA ALA A 118 -19.73 13.92 -7.23
C ALA A 118 -18.57 14.70 -7.92
N GLY A 119 -17.63 13.99 -8.53
CA GLY A 119 -16.49 14.61 -9.23
C GLY A 119 -15.29 14.95 -8.33
N ILE A 120 -15.38 14.71 -7.02
CA ILE A 120 -14.32 15.00 -6.05
C ILE A 120 -13.74 13.68 -5.52
N GLY A 121 -12.42 13.56 -5.50
CA GLY A 121 -11.75 12.39 -4.94
C GLY A 121 -11.93 12.32 -3.42
N ALA A 122 -12.47 11.22 -2.92
CA ALA A 122 -12.73 10.99 -1.50
C ALA A 122 -12.05 9.69 -1.02
N ILE A 123 -11.47 9.74 0.17
CA ILE A 123 -10.98 8.56 0.92
C ILE A 123 -12.19 7.68 1.20
N THR A 124 -12.31 6.58 0.48
CA THR A 124 -13.40 5.63 0.64
C THR A 124 -12.89 4.48 1.48
N ILE A 125 -13.38 4.38 2.71
CA ILE A 125 -12.85 3.44 3.70
C ILE A 125 -14.00 2.72 4.41
N PRO A 126 -13.98 1.38 4.50
CA PRO A 126 -14.96 0.66 5.31
C PRO A 126 -14.72 0.95 6.79
N LYS A 127 -15.77 0.90 7.62
CA LYS A 127 -15.64 0.85 9.08
C LYS A 127 -14.61 -0.22 9.48
N LYS A 128 -13.83 0.05 10.54
CA LYS A 128 -12.75 -0.86 10.98
C LYS A 128 -13.27 -2.26 11.27
N SER A 129 -14.43 -2.40 11.91
CA SER A 129 -15.06 -3.68 12.20
C SER A 129 -15.45 -4.45 10.93
N ALA A 130 -16.00 -3.78 9.92
CA ALA A 130 -16.33 -4.37 8.63
C ALA A 130 -15.07 -4.82 7.87
N TYR A 131 -14.01 -4.03 7.92
CA TYR A 131 -12.68 -4.41 7.39
C TYR A 131 -12.15 -5.67 8.08
N GLU A 132 -12.12 -5.69 9.42
CA GLU A 132 -11.62 -6.81 10.21
C GLU A 132 -12.39 -8.11 9.97
N GLN A 133 -13.71 -8.00 9.87
CA GLN A 133 -14.59 -9.12 9.54
C GLN A 133 -14.26 -9.67 8.16
N ALA A 134 -14.13 -8.80 7.16
CA ALA A 134 -13.79 -9.21 5.81
C ALA A 134 -12.41 -9.87 5.71
N VAL A 135 -11.41 -9.32 6.41
CA VAL A 135 -10.07 -9.92 6.50
C VAL A 135 -10.14 -11.28 7.21
N THR A 136 -10.90 -11.38 8.31
CA THR A 136 -11.15 -12.64 9.02
C THR A 136 -11.73 -13.70 8.09
N ASP A 137 -12.77 -13.37 7.33
CA ASP A 137 -13.44 -14.29 6.42
C ASP A 137 -12.54 -14.68 5.24
N SER A 138 -11.75 -13.74 4.72
CA SER A 138 -10.72 -14.03 3.73
C SER A 138 -9.69 -15.02 4.29
N MET A 139 -9.16 -14.79 5.49
CA MET A 139 -8.18 -15.68 6.11
C MET A 139 -8.74 -17.07 6.38
N LYS A 140 -9.97 -17.19 6.90
CA LYS A 140 -10.63 -18.49 7.12
C LYS A 140 -10.74 -19.29 5.84
N ARG A 141 -11.09 -18.64 4.72
CA ARG A 141 -11.15 -19.26 3.39
C ARG A 141 -9.78 -19.74 2.89
N HIS A 142 -8.72 -18.95 3.09
CA HIS A 142 -7.39 -19.25 2.54
C HIS A 142 -6.53 -20.17 3.43
N LEU A 143 -6.61 -20.03 4.75
CA LEU A 143 -5.81 -20.81 5.70
C LEU A 143 -6.49 -22.14 6.08
N GLY A 144 -7.81 -22.22 5.93
CA GLY A 144 -8.63 -23.28 6.52
C GLY A 144 -8.83 -23.08 8.02
N LYS A 145 -9.93 -23.64 8.55
CA LYS A 145 -10.40 -23.38 9.93
C LYS A 145 -9.35 -23.71 11.00
N GLN A 146 -8.73 -24.89 10.95
CA GLN A 146 -7.75 -25.31 11.97
C GLN A 146 -6.54 -24.37 12.03
N ASP A 147 -6.04 -23.97 10.86
CA ASP A 147 -4.85 -23.14 10.75
C ASP A 147 -5.14 -21.68 11.12
N PHE A 148 -6.36 -21.23 10.86
CA PHE A 148 -6.89 -19.95 11.35
C PHE A 148 -7.02 -19.94 12.88
N ASP A 149 -7.76 -20.89 13.46
CA ASP A 149 -8.04 -20.94 14.90
C ASP A 149 -6.75 -21.02 15.74
N ARG A 150 -5.74 -21.76 15.26
CA ARG A 150 -4.42 -21.82 15.89
C ARG A 150 -3.72 -20.46 15.95
N ARG A 151 -3.91 -19.61 14.94
CA ARG A 151 -3.22 -18.31 14.80
C ARG A 151 -4.02 -17.18 15.42
N PHE A 152 -5.34 -17.30 15.41
CA PHE A 152 -6.27 -16.33 15.95
C PHE A 152 -7.21 -17.03 16.94
N PRO A 153 -6.73 -17.34 18.17
CA PRO A 153 -7.54 -18.03 19.17
C PRO A 153 -8.80 -17.25 19.58
N SER A 154 -8.82 -15.93 19.36
CA SER A 154 -10.00 -15.06 19.52
C SER A 154 -11.12 -15.37 18.53
N GLY A 155 -10.85 -16.09 17.43
CA GLY A 155 -11.80 -16.36 16.35
C GLY A 155 -11.92 -15.24 15.31
N SER A 156 -11.16 -14.15 15.49
CA SER A 156 -11.19 -12.93 14.68
C SER A 156 -9.80 -12.30 14.55
N TYR A 157 -9.57 -11.69 13.38
CA TYR A 157 -8.46 -10.76 13.16
C TYR A 157 -8.80 -9.38 13.72
N HIS A 158 -7.83 -8.73 14.37
CA HIS A 158 -7.94 -7.36 14.84
C HIS A 158 -6.77 -6.55 14.28
N GLU A 159 -7.07 -5.49 13.57
CA GLU A 159 -6.09 -4.56 13.03
C GLU A 159 -5.73 -3.51 14.09
N ALA A 160 -4.46 -3.13 14.16
CA ALA A 160 -4.07 -2.06 15.07
C ALA A 160 -4.68 -0.72 14.60
N THR A 161 -5.27 0.06 15.51
CA THR A 161 -5.91 1.34 15.16
C THR A 161 -4.96 2.30 14.44
N ARG A 162 -3.67 2.27 14.79
CA ARG A 162 -2.64 3.05 14.09
C ARG A 162 -2.53 2.70 12.60
N VAL A 163 -2.69 1.42 12.23
CA VAL A 163 -2.59 0.96 10.84
C VAL A 163 -3.81 1.41 10.07
N TYR A 164 -5.00 1.26 10.65
CA TYR A 164 -6.25 1.74 10.05
C TYR A 164 -6.25 3.26 9.79
N ILE A 165 -5.75 4.06 10.74
CA ILE A 165 -5.60 5.52 10.55
C ILE A 165 -4.53 5.85 9.50
N SER A 166 -3.39 5.16 9.52
CA SER A 166 -2.34 5.35 8.52
C SER A 166 -2.81 5.01 7.11
N MET A 167 -3.69 4.00 6.94
CA MET A 167 -4.30 3.67 5.66
C MET A 167 -5.11 4.84 5.08
N MET A 168 -5.79 5.64 5.91
CA MET A 168 -6.44 6.87 5.42
C MET A 168 -5.43 7.88 4.87
N ALA A 169 -4.23 7.98 5.46
CA ALA A 169 -3.17 8.84 4.94
C ALA A 169 -2.58 8.32 3.62
N HIS A 170 -2.47 6.99 3.45
CA HIS A 170 -2.13 6.35 2.17
C HIS A 170 -3.13 6.76 1.08
N GLU A 171 -4.42 6.57 1.33
CA GLU A 171 -5.47 6.96 0.39
C GLU A 171 -5.49 8.47 0.12
N ALA A 172 -5.36 9.29 1.17
CA ALA A 172 -5.30 10.74 1.05
C ALA A 172 -4.14 11.22 0.16
N PHE A 173 -3.07 10.44 0.01
CA PHE A 173 -1.99 10.78 -0.90
C PHE A 173 -2.34 10.53 -2.36
N HIS A 174 -3.15 9.49 -2.63
CA HIS A 174 -3.64 9.22 -3.99
C HIS A 174 -4.47 10.39 -4.54
N THR A 175 -5.15 11.19 -3.72
CA THR A 175 -5.86 12.39 -4.20
C THR A 175 -4.87 13.45 -4.74
N LEU A 176 -3.75 13.67 -4.05
CA LEU A 176 -2.68 14.55 -4.53
C LEU A 176 -2.08 13.99 -5.82
N GLN A 177 -1.80 12.69 -5.87
CA GLN A 177 -1.30 12.03 -7.08
C GLN A 177 -2.25 12.22 -8.25
N LEU A 178 -3.56 11.99 -8.07
CA LEU A 178 -4.58 12.18 -9.10
C LEU A 178 -4.69 13.63 -9.56
N SER A 179 -4.61 14.61 -8.63
CA SER A 179 -4.69 16.03 -8.98
C SER A 179 -3.49 16.56 -9.77
N ARG A 180 -2.34 15.89 -9.64
CA ARG A 180 -1.08 16.25 -10.32
C ARG A 180 -0.65 15.21 -11.34
N ARG A 181 -1.54 14.27 -11.64
CA ARG A 181 -1.28 13.17 -12.54
C ARG A 181 -1.21 13.71 -13.97
N ASP A 182 -0.14 13.32 -14.63
CA ASP A 182 -0.01 13.43 -16.07
C ASP A 182 -0.96 12.42 -16.77
N GLU A 183 -1.47 12.75 -17.96
CA GLU A 183 -2.41 11.94 -18.76
C GLU A 183 -1.91 10.50 -19.03
N ARG A 184 -0.60 10.24 -18.81
CA ARG A 184 0.14 8.97 -18.94
C ARG A 184 -0.48 7.68 -18.40
N ALA A 185 -1.50 7.73 -17.53
CA ALA A 185 -2.14 6.49 -17.03
C ALA A 185 -3.54 6.22 -17.61
N ALA A 186 -3.93 6.92 -18.68
CA ALA A 186 -5.04 6.51 -19.52
C ALA A 186 -4.60 5.30 -20.36
N GLY A 187 -4.87 4.07 -19.88
CA GLY A 187 -4.54 2.85 -20.62
C GLY A 187 -3.92 1.74 -19.77
N TRP A 188 -4.57 1.37 -18.68
CA TRP A 188 -4.08 0.37 -17.74
C TRP A 188 -3.95 -0.98 -18.45
N PRO A 189 -2.77 -1.61 -18.50
CA PRO A 189 -2.72 -3.02 -18.82
C PRO A 189 -3.48 -3.75 -17.70
N PRO A 190 -4.47 -4.61 -18.01
CA PRO A 190 -5.13 -5.37 -16.97
C PRO A 190 -4.09 -6.13 -16.16
N MET A 191 -4.12 -5.99 -14.82
CA MET A 191 -3.19 -6.66 -13.91
C MET A 191 -3.18 -8.19 -14.08
N GLN A 192 -4.18 -8.77 -14.76
CA GLN A 192 -4.17 -10.18 -15.16
C GLN A 192 -2.96 -10.56 -16.03
N LYS A 193 -2.28 -9.61 -16.69
CA LYS A 193 -1.02 -9.84 -17.41
C LYS A 193 0.24 -9.74 -16.51
N TYR A 194 0.08 -9.48 -15.21
CA TYR A 194 1.17 -9.12 -14.29
C TYR A 194 2.10 -10.30 -13.93
N TYR A 195 1.67 -11.54 -14.13
CA TYR A 195 2.48 -12.70 -13.76
C TYR A 195 3.53 -13.02 -14.82
N ASN A 196 4.72 -12.40 -14.69
CA ASN A 196 5.90 -12.95 -15.34
C ASN A 196 6.38 -14.19 -14.58
N LEU A 197 5.90 -15.36 -15.03
CA LEU A 197 6.31 -16.67 -14.52
C LEU A 197 7.75 -17.07 -14.92
N SER A 198 8.58 -16.15 -15.43
CA SER A 198 9.99 -16.42 -15.71
C SER A 198 10.79 -16.62 -14.43
N ALA A 199 11.37 -17.82 -14.26
CA ALA A 199 12.31 -18.09 -13.17
C ALA A 199 13.53 -17.15 -13.20
N GLU A 200 13.95 -16.71 -14.39
CA GLU A 200 15.05 -15.77 -14.54
C GLU A 200 14.68 -14.39 -14.02
N ASN A 201 13.51 -13.86 -14.40
CA ASN A 201 13.02 -12.58 -13.86
C ASN A 201 12.86 -12.66 -12.33
N ASN A 202 12.31 -13.77 -11.82
CA ASN A 202 12.11 -13.98 -10.39
C ASN A 202 13.45 -14.02 -9.63
N ALA A 203 14.45 -14.73 -10.15
CA ALA A 203 15.78 -14.80 -9.56
C ALA A 203 16.48 -13.43 -9.55
N LEU A 204 16.42 -12.71 -10.68
CA LEU A 204 17.00 -11.37 -10.79
C LEU A 204 16.31 -10.38 -9.84
N ARG A 205 14.96 -10.37 -9.79
CA ARG A 205 14.19 -9.52 -8.88
C ARG A 205 14.49 -9.81 -7.42
N ARG A 206 14.72 -11.08 -7.06
CA ARG A 206 15.09 -11.46 -5.69
C ARG A 206 16.44 -10.88 -5.28
N ILE A 207 17.43 -10.95 -6.17
CA ILE A 207 18.77 -10.39 -5.93
C ILE A 207 18.67 -8.85 -5.88
N GLU A 208 17.92 -8.26 -6.79
CA GLU A 208 17.64 -6.82 -6.86
C GLU A 208 17.00 -6.31 -5.55
N SER A 209 15.94 -6.96 -5.04
CA SER A 209 15.32 -6.59 -3.75
C SER A 209 16.29 -6.70 -2.58
N GLY A 210 17.18 -7.71 -2.60
CA GLY A 210 18.22 -7.87 -1.59
C GLY A 210 19.27 -6.75 -1.62
N LEU A 211 19.63 -6.27 -2.83
CA LEU A 211 20.51 -5.12 -3.01
C LEU A 211 19.83 -3.83 -2.53
N LEU A 212 18.57 -3.62 -2.91
CA LEU A 212 17.77 -2.47 -2.46
C LEU A 212 17.65 -2.42 -0.94
N TYR A 213 17.36 -3.57 -0.31
CA TYR A 213 17.33 -3.70 1.14
C TYR A 213 18.68 -3.29 1.77
N ARG A 214 19.80 -3.83 1.27
CA ARG A 214 21.13 -3.47 1.78
C ARG A 214 21.43 -1.99 1.61
N ALA A 215 21.04 -1.39 0.49
CA ALA A 215 21.20 0.03 0.24
C ALA A 215 20.43 0.87 1.26
N VAL A 216 19.13 0.59 1.45
CA VAL A 216 18.30 1.41 2.35
C VAL A 216 18.70 1.25 3.82
N THR A 217 19.16 0.06 4.23
CA THR A 217 19.61 -0.20 5.61
C THR A 217 21.11 0.03 5.85
N ALA A 218 21.86 0.47 4.85
CA ALA A 218 23.30 0.72 4.98
C ALA A 218 23.58 1.73 6.10
N GLN A 219 24.65 1.48 6.86
CA GLN A 219 25.04 2.34 7.99
C GLN A 219 25.96 3.49 7.57
N THR A 220 26.64 3.35 6.43
CA THR A 220 27.52 4.36 5.87
C THR A 220 27.00 4.87 4.54
N GLU A 221 27.31 6.12 4.22
CA GLU A 221 26.97 6.72 2.93
C GLU A 221 27.67 5.99 1.77
N ALA A 222 28.96 5.67 1.91
CA ALA A 222 29.71 4.93 0.89
C ALA A 222 29.06 3.58 0.56
N GLU A 223 28.67 2.80 1.58
CA GLU A 223 27.97 1.54 1.34
C GLU A 223 26.58 1.77 0.72
N ARG A 224 25.83 2.78 1.18
CA ARG A 224 24.51 3.12 0.62
C ARG A 224 24.60 3.40 -0.87
N LEU A 225 25.53 4.26 -1.28
CA LEU A 225 25.74 4.65 -2.67
C LEU A 225 26.18 3.45 -3.51
N ALA A 226 27.14 2.64 -3.02
CA ALA A 226 27.61 1.45 -3.72
C ALA A 226 26.47 0.42 -3.95
N ARG A 227 25.70 0.11 -2.90
CA ARG A 227 24.59 -0.86 -2.97
C ARG A 227 23.44 -0.33 -3.84
N ALA A 228 23.16 0.98 -3.82
CA ALA A 228 22.15 1.60 -4.67
C ALA A 228 22.56 1.55 -6.15
N ALA A 229 23.85 1.75 -6.46
CA ALA A 229 24.39 1.63 -7.81
C ALA A 229 24.33 0.16 -8.31
N GLU A 230 24.71 -0.81 -7.48
CA GLU A 230 24.56 -2.24 -7.78
C GLU A 230 23.09 -2.62 -8.06
N PHE A 231 22.15 -2.10 -7.25
CA PHE A 231 20.71 -2.27 -7.45
C PHE A 231 20.24 -1.72 -8.81
N LEU A 232 20.57 -0.47 -9.16
CA LEU A 232 20.15 0.13 -10.42
C LEU A 232 20.77 -0.58 -11.63
N ASN A 233 22.04 -0.98 -11.54
CA ASN A 233 22.71 -1.76 -12.59
C ASN A 233 21.97 -3.08 -12.84
N LEU A 234 21.68 -3.84 -11.79
CA LEU A 234 20.96 -5.10 -11.92
C LEU A 234 19.52 -4.90 -12.41
N ARG A 235 18.83 -3.86 -11.94
CA ARG A 235 17.49 -3.49 -12.41
C ARG A 235 17.49 -3.19 -13.91
N HIS A 236 18.48 -2.42 -14.39
CA HIS A 236 18.63 -2.13 -15.82
C HIS A 236 18.88 -3.42 -16.62
N TYR A 237 19.83 -4.25 -16.16
CA TYR A 237 20.11 -5.56 -16.77
C TYR A 237 18.87 -6.45 -16.83
N ARG A 238 18.08 -6.51 -15.75
CA ARG A 238 16.84 -7.29 -15.72
C ARG A 238 15.80 -6.76 -16.68
N ARG A 239 15.57 -5.44 -16.70
CA ARG A 239 14.51 -4.82 -17.50
C ARG A 239 14.76 -4.86 -19.01
N GLN A 240 16.01 -4.94 -19.46
CA GLN A 240 16.34 -5.24 -20.87
C GLN A 240 15.76 -6.59 -21.36
N ARG A 241 15.37 -7.49 -20.45
CA ARG A 241 14.79 -8.81 -20.75
C ARG A 241 13.27 -8.83 -20.59
N LEU A 242 12.65 -7.70 -20.28
CA LEU A 242 11.21 -7.55 -20.12
C LEU A 242 10.65 -6.74 -21.30
N SER A 243 9.39 -7.00 -21.66
CA SER A 243 8.70 -6.11 -22.59
C SER A 243 8.50 -4.74 -21.92
N ASN A 244 8.54 -3.66 -22.69
CA ASN A 244 8.36 -2.29 -22.20
C ASN A 244 7.12 -2.13 -21.31
N GLY A 245 5.99 -2.76 -21.66
CA GLY A 245 4.76 -2.68 -20.85
C GLY A 245 4.89 -3.25 -19.43
N PHE A 246 5.77 -4.22 -19.18
CA PHE A 246 6.07 -4.68 -17.81
C PHE A 246 6.91 -3.66 -17.06
N VAL A 247 7.89 -3.06 -17.73
CA VAL A 247 8.75 -2.02 -17.13
C VAL A 247 7.91 -0.81 -16.73
N ASP A 248 7.06 -0.33 -17.64
CA ASP A 248 6.19 0.82 -17.38
C ASP A 248 5.23 0.54 -16.22
N LEU A 249 4.66 -0.66 -16.17
CA LEU A 249 3.80 -1.08 -15.06
C LEU A 249 4.54 -1.14 -13.72
N GLU A 250 5.76 -1.71 -13.67
CA GLU A 250 6.57 -1.74 -12.45
C GLU A 250 6.83 -0.32 -11.94
N ARG A 251 7.29 0.57 -12.82
CA ARG A 251 7.65 1.95 -12.48
C ARG A 251 6.42 2.74 -12.01
N TRP A 252 5.30 2.56 -12.70
CA TRP A 252 4.02 3.15 -12.32
C TRP A 252 3.56 2.69 -10.94
N GLN A 253 3.57 1.38 -10.68
CA GLN A 253 3.14 0.84 -9.39
C GLN A 253 4.05 1.25 -8.24
N GLU A 254 5.37 1.25 -8.45
CA GLU A 254 6.32 1.79 -7.45
C GLU A 254 6.07 3.27 -7.18
N TRP A 255 5.74 4.06 -8.22
CA TRP A 255 5.40 5.47 -8.07
C TRP A 255 4.10 5.64 -7.30
N VAL A 256 3.00 5.01 -7.73
CA VAL A 256 1.66 5.13 -7.10
C VAL A 256 1.67 4.58 -5.68
N GLU A 257 1.84 3.27 -5.54
CA GLU A 257 1.64 2.56 -4.27
C GLU A 257 2.84 2.74 -3.35
N GLY A 258 4.06 2.70 -3.89
CA GLY A 258 5.26 2.92 -3.09
C GLY A 258 5.37 4.35 -2.56
N GLY A 259 4.97 5.35 -3.35
CA GLY A 259 4.88 6.75 -2.90
C GLY A 259 3.85 6.93 -1.78
N ALA A 260 2.66 6.34 -1.92
CA ALA A 260 1.63 6.36 -0.90
C ALA A 260 2.06 5.60 0.38
N THR A 261 2.73 4.46 0.25
CA THR A 261 3.31 3.69 1.36
C THR A 261 4.37 4.49 2.12
N TYR A 262 5.18 5.27 1.39
CA TYR A 262 6.14 6.20 1.98
C TYR A 262 5.44 7.31 2.79
N VAL A 263 4.39 7.91 2.25
CA VAL A 263 3.58 8.92 2.93
C VAL A 263 2.90 8.36 4.16
N GLU A 264 2.34 7.16 4.07
CA GLU A 264 1.80 6.40 5.21
C GLU A 264 2.84 6.26 6.33
N SER A 265 4.07 5.89 5.96
CA SER A 265 5.17 5.73 6.93
C SER A 265 5.51 7.05 7.60
N ARG A 266 5.72 8.11 6.80
CA ARG A 266 6.07 9.44 7.32
C ARG A 266 4.95 10.04 8.17
N PHE A 267 3.70 9.84 7.78
CA PHE A 267 2.53 10.22 8.57
C PHE A 267 2.55 9.53 9.94
N ALA A 268 2.74 8.21 9.99
CA ALA A 268 2.84 7.46 11.24
C ALA A 268 4.00 7.97 12.12
N SER A 269 5.13 8.29 11.50
CA SER A 269 6.32 8.79 12.19
C SER A 269 6.12 10.19 12.82
N GLU A 270 5.37 11.06 12.16
CA GLU A 270 5.03 12.38 12.71
C GLU A 270 3.91 12.26 13.75
N ALA A 271 2.93 11.39 13.52
CA ALA A 271 1.86 11.08 14.46
C ALA A 271 2.37 10.51 15.79
N SER A 272 3.51 9.80 15.78
CA SER A 272 4.12 9.25 17.00
C SER A 272 4.60 10.31 17.99
N ARG A 273 4.61 11.59 17.60
CA ARG A 273 4.97 12.73 18.47
C ARG A 273 3.75 13.42 19.09
N LEU A 274 2.54 12.94 18.80
CA LEU A 274 1.28 13.55 19.24
C LEU A 274 0.63 12.75 20.38
N GLU A 275 0.06 13.47 21.35
CA GLU A 275 -0.76 12.89 22.42
C GLU A 275 -2.19 12.67 21.93
N LEU A 276 -2.55 11.41 21.69
CA LEU A 276 -3.85 11.01 21.15
C LEU A 276 -4.71 10.20 22.14
N ARG A 277 -4.24 9.99 23.37
CA ARG A 277 -4.98 9.21 24.39
C ARG A 277 -6.30 9.86 24.79
N ASN A 278 -6.43 11.17 24.66
CA ASN A 278 -7.68 11.89 24.89
C ASN A 278 -8.77 11.57 23.86
N VAL A 279 -8.39 11.16 22.64
CA VAL A 279 -9.32 10.81 21.55
C VAL A 279 -9.48 9.29 21.44
N LEU A 280 -8.37 8.56 21.47
CA LEU A 280 -8.31 7.11 21.23
C LEU A 280 -8.15 6.27 22.50
N GLY A 281 -8.20 6.87 23.69
CA GLY A 281 -7.90 6.17 24.95
C GLY A 281 -8.84 5.02 25.29
N GLN A 282 -10.06 5.00 24.72
CA GLN A 282 -11.02 3.90 24.87
C GLN A 282 -10.86 2.81 23.79
N ASP A 283 -10.08 3.08 22.74
CA ASP A 283 -9.84 2.11 21.66
C ASP A 283 -8.77 1.11 22.09
N ARG A 284 -9.19 -0.13 22.36
CA ARG A 284 -8.30 -1.21 22.85
C ARG A 284 -7.23 -1.60 21.84
N ASP A 285 -7.45 -1.34 20.55
CA ASP A 285 -6.50 -1.65 19.48
C ASP A 285 -5.51 -0.50 19.24
N PHE A 286 -5.61 0.59 20.02
CA PHE A 286 -4.69 1.71 19.96
C PHE A 286 -3.60 1.62 21.03
N SER A 287 -2.35 1.50 20.57
CA SER A 287 -1.16 1.46 21.43
C SER A 287 -0.15 2.57 21.10
N GLY A 288 -0.58 3.64 20.41
CA GLY A 288 0.31 4.69 19.89
C GLY A 288 0.89 4.38 18.50
N PHE A 289 1.40 5.41 17.82
CA PHE A 289 2.10 5.29 16.54
C PHE A 289 3.59 4.99 16.74
N VAL A 290 4.22 4.44 15.70
CA VAL A 290 5.66 4.09 15.72
C VAL A 290 6.44 5.12 14.92
N ASN A 291 7.53 5.62 15.49
CA ASN A 291 8.47 6.48 14.78
C ASN A 291 9.25 5.65 13.74
N THR A 292 9.02 5.91 12.46
CA THR A 292 9.69 5.23 11.33
C THR A 292 10.68 6.15 10.60
N LYS A 293 11.05 7.31 11.19
CA LYS A 293 11.90 8.33 10.55
C LYS A 293 13.16 7.71 9.94
N ASP A 294 13.89 6.93 10.72
CA ASP A 294 15.16 6.36 10.30
C ASP A 294 15.03 5.00 9.60
N SER A 295 14.02 4.20 9.96
CA SER A 295 13.76 2.88 9.38
C SER A 295 12.31 2.47 9.58
N ASP A 296 11.68 1.95 8.53
CA ASP A 296 10.35 1.34 8.59
C ASP A 296 10.49 -0.19 8.68
N PRO A 297 9.89 -0.87 9.68
CA PRO A 297 9.92 -2.33 9.78
C PRO A 297 9.46 -3.08 8.52
N ARG A 298 8.62 -2.44 7.68
CA ARG A 298 8.15 -3.00 6.41
C ARG A 298 9.27 -3.15 5.37
N LEU A 299 10.41 -2.46 5.54
CA LEU A 299 11.59 -2.67 4.68
C LEU A 299 12.12 -4.11 4.77
N GLU A 300 11.92 -4.80 5.90
CA GLU A 300 12.25 -6.23 6.05
C GLU A 300 11.49 -7.12 5.06
N LEU A 301 10.33 -6.66 4.55
CA LEU A 301 9.54 -7.40 3.57
C LEU A 301 10.26 -7.50 2.23
N LEU A 302 11.25 -6.65 1.92
CA LEU A 302 12.12 -6.83 0.74
C LEU A 302 12.92 -8.13 0.77
N ARG A 303 13.18 -8.70 1.96
CA ARG A 303 13.94 -9.94 2.12
C ARG A 303 13.09 -11.19 1.93
N SER A 304 11.78 -11.07 2.18
CA SER A 304 10.83 -12.18 2.21
C SER A 304 9.73 -12.09 1.17
N SER A 305 9.66 -10.98 0.42
CA SER A 305 8.66 -10.75 -0.59
C SER A 305 8.74 -11.85 -1.63
N ASP A 306 7.61 -12.55 -1.83
CA ASP A 306 7.49 -13.39 -2.99
C ASP A 306 7.51 -12.46 -4.21
N VAL A 307 8.57 -12.59 -5.03
CA VAL A 307 8.85 -11.77 -6.23
C VAL A 307 7.70 -11.68 -7.25
N GLN A 308 6.66 -12.51 -7.11
CA GLN A 308 5.47 -12.49 -7.97
C GLN A 308 4.28 -11.72 -7.41
N HIS A 309 4.35 -11.28 -6.15
CA HIS A 309 3.21 -10.65 -5.51
C HIS A 309 3.09 -9.17 -5.90
N CYS A 310 1.89 -8.72 -6.24
CA CYS A 310 1.59 -7.33 -6.60
C CYS A 310 1.99 -6.35 -5.48
N GLY A 311 1.89 -6.81 -4.23
CA GLY A 311 2.29 -6.06 -3.03
C GLY A 311 3.78 -5.70 -2.95
N ASN A 312 4.64 -6.27 -3.80
CA ASN A 312 6.07 -5.93 -3.77
C ASN A 312 6.36 -4.48 -4.10
N PHE A 313 5.51 -3.82 -4.89
CA PHE A 313 5.73 -2.44 -5.31
C PHE A 313 5.57 -1.43 -4.18
N TYR A 314 4.74 -1.75 -3.19
CA TYR A 314 4.63 -1.00 -1.95
C TYR A 314 6.01 -0.94 -1.27
N TRP A 315 6.67 -2.10 -1.13
CA TRP A 315 7.94 -2.23 -0.42
C TRP A 315 9.13 -1.71 -1.24
N THR A 316 9.18 -1.99 -2.55
CA THR A 316 10.28 -1.50 -3.38
C THR A 316 10.19 0.01 -3.57
N GLY A 317 9.00 0.56 -3.82
CA GLY A 317 8.84 2.02 -3.93
C GLY A 317 9.05 2.73 -2.59
N LEU A 318 8.57 2.18 -1.46
CA LEU A 318 8.90 2.67 -0.11
C LEU A 318 10.42 2.76 0.09
N ALA A 319 11.14 1.70 -0.24
CA ALA A 319 12.59 1.65 -0.05
C ALA A 319 13.35 2.62 -0.96
N ILE A 320 12.92 2.79 -2.21
CA ILE A 320 13.50 3.80 -3.11
C ILE A 320 13.25 5.21 -2.57
N ALA A 321 12.04 5.51 -2.07
CA ALA A 321 11.75 6.80 -1.45
C ALA A 321 12.59 7.06 -0.18
N TYR A 322 12.79 6.05 0.67
CA TYR A 322 13.69 6.14 1.83
C TYR A 322 15.15 6.36 1.42
N LEU A 323 15.60 5.76 0.31
CA LEU A 323 16.92 6.03 -0.25
C LEU A 323 17.03 7.47 -0.74
N LEU A 324 16.04 7.95 -1.49
CA LEU A 324 15.99 9.31 -2.01
C LEU A 324 16.06 10.36 -0.89
N ASP A 325 15.40 10.14 0.25
CA ASP A 325 15.53 11.02 1.43
C ASP A 325 16.99 11.17 1.90
N ARG A 326 17.85 10.19 1.64
CA ARG A 326 19.26 10.21 2.04
C ARG A 326 20.18 10.76 0.96
N VAL A 327 19.91 10.49 -0.32
CA VAL A 327 20.83 10.82 -1.43
C VAL A 327 20.42 12.05 -2.23
N GLU A 328 19.16 12.45 -2.18
CA GLU A 328 18.63 13.64 -2.87
C GLU A 328 17.47 14.22 -2.03
N PRO A 329 17.74 14.94 -0.92
CA PRO A 329 16.71 15.40 -0.01
C PRO A 329 15.60 16.26 -0.65
N SER A 330 15.86 16.85 -1.82
CA SER A 330 14.88 17.65 -2.57
C SER A 330 13.99 16.83 -3.53
N TRP A 331 14.15 15.50 -3.58
CA TRP A 331 13.52 14.63 -4.59
C TRP A 331 12.00 14.78 -4.72
N LYS A 332 11.30 15.07 -3.61
CA LYS A 332 9.82 15.25 -3.59
C LYS A 332 9.36 16.38 -4.51
N GLN A 333 10.21 17.39 -4.77
CA GLN A 333 9.92 18.49 -5.70
C GLN A 333 9.81 17.99 -7.15
N ASN A 334 10.54 16.93 -7.48
CA ASN A 334 10.61 16.35 -8.82
C ASN A 334 9.73 15.09 -8.98
N TYR A 335 9.05 14.65 -7.92
CA TYR A 335 8.22 13.44 -7.95
C TYR A 335 7.06 13.52 -8.94
N PHE A 336 6.48 14.70 -9.12
CA PHE A 336 5.40 14.96 -10.08
C PHE A 336 5.89 15.45 -11.44
N ALA A 337 7.22 15.45 -11.68
CA ALA A 337 7.75 15.88 -12.97
C ALA A 337 7.25 14.97 -14.12
N PRO A 338 6.97 15.53 -15.30
CA PRO A 338 6.57 14.74 -16.47
C PRO A 338 7.59 13.66 -16.81
N THR A 339 7.09 12.48 -17.19
CA THR A 339 7.86 11.28 -17.57
C THR A 339 8.84 10.73 -16.52
N ARG A 340 8.78 11.19 -15.26
CA ARG A 340 9.72 10.75 -14.21
C ARG A 340 9.12 9.75 -13.24
N TYR A 341 9.95 8.78 -12.85
CA TYR A 341 9.64 7.76 -11.84
C TYR A 341 10.71 7.74 -10.74
N LEU A 342 10.43 7.02 -9.66
CA LEU A 342 11.32 6.94 -8.49
C LEU A 342 12.75 6.48 -8.82
N ASP A 343 12.89 5.57 -9.78
CA ASP A 343 14.18 5.07 -10.22
C ASP A 343 14.95 6.03 -11.12
N ASP A 344 14.29 6.90 -11.89
CA ASP A 344 14.97 8.02 -12.59
C ASP A 344 15.60 8.96 -11.57
N LEU A 345 14.81 9.38 -10.57
CA LEU A 345 15.27 10.28 -9.52
C LEU A 345 16.49 9.70 -8.79
N LEU A 346 16.46 8.39 -8.50
CA LEU A 346 17.56 7.72 -7.83
C LEU A 346 18.79 7.63 -8.75
N SER A 347 18.60 7.27 -10.03
CA SER A 347 19.69 7.18 -11.00
C SER A 347 20.41 8.51 -11.17
N GLU A 348 19.67 9.61 -11.26
CA GLU A 348 20.25 10.95 -11.37
C GLU A 348 20.95 11.39 -10.09
N ALA A 349 20.36 11.10 -8.92
CA ALA A 349 21.02 11.37 -7.64
C ALA A 349 22.37 10.67 -7.54
N LEU A 350 22.45 9.39 -7.92
CA LEU A 350 23.71 8.64 -7.91
C LEU A 350 24.71 9.14 -8.95
N ALA A 351 24.26 9.57 -10.12
CA ALA A 351 25.13 10.15 -11.15
C ALA A 351 25.82 11.44 -10.70
N LYS A 352 25.20 12.21 -9.78
CA LYS A 352 25.81 13.39 -9.15
C LYS A 352 26.82 13.01 -8.06
N SER A 353 26.56 11.93 -7.33
CA SER A 353 27.29 11.58 -6.09
C SER A 353 28.43 10.58 -6.29
N CYS A 354 28.45 9.82 -7.38
CA CYS A 354 29.47 8.81 -7.63
C CYS A 354 30.37 9.16 -8.82
N GLN A 355 31.68 8.95 -8.68
CA GLN A 355 32.51 8.70 -9.86
C GLN A 355 32.05 7.37 -10.48
N ALA A 356 31.83 7.35 -11.79
CA ALA A 356 31.27 6.20 -12.49
C ALA A 356 32.16 4.95 -12.29
N GLN A 357 31.77 4.06 -11.39
CA GLN A 357 32.37 2.74 -11.27
C GLN A 357 31.66 1.81 -12.26
N VAL A 358 32.42 1.14 -13.12
CA VAL A 358 31.87 0.15 -14.04
C VAL A 358 31.45 -1.08 -13.21
N ILE A 359 30.14 -1.31 -13.15
CA ILE A 359 29.56 -2.48 -12.49
C ILE A 359 29.29 -3.54 -13.57
N ASP A 360 30.08 -4.61 -13.56
CA ASP A 360 29.83 -5.79 -14.40
C ASP A 360 28.71 -6.64 -13.79
N SER A 361 27.57 -6.69 -14.49
CA SER A 361 26.40 -7.45 -14.04
C SER A 361 26.72 -8.95 -13.90
N ARG A 362 27.65 -9.52 -14.67
CA ARG A 362 28.00 -10.96 -14.52
C ARG A 362 28.71 -11.24 -13.20
N SER A 363 29.71 -10.43 -12.86
CA SER A 363 30.41 -10.51 -11.58
C SER A 363 29.46 -10.27 -10.40
N LEU A 364 28.55 -9.30 -10.53
CA LEU A 364 27.52 -9.03 -9.52
C LEU A 364 26.58 -10.24 -9.32
N LEU A 365 26.13 -10.87 -10.41
CA LEU A 365 25.29 -12.07 -10.34
C LEU A 365 26.02 -13.25 -9.71
N ALA A 366 27.30 -13.45 -10.04
CA ALA A 366 28.12 -14.49 -9.42
C ALA A 366 28.27 -14.25 -7.90
N ALA A 367 28.55 -13.01 -7.47
CA ALA A 367 28.65 -12.64 -6.07
C ALA A 367 27.34 -12.89 -5.28
N HIS A 368 26.21 -12.88 -5.96
CA HIS A 368 24.89 -13.17 -5.38
C HIS A 368 24.37 -14.59 -5.64
N GLN A 369 25.25 -15.51 -6.03
CA GLN A 369 24.91 -16.93 -6.24
C GLN A 369 23.73 -17.12 -7.20
N TYR A 370 23.70 -16.34 -8.29
CA TYR A 370 22.58 -16.32 -9.23
C TYR A 370 22.14 -17.71 -9.69
N GLU A 371 23.07 -18.59 -10.07
CA GLU A 371 22.74 -19.94 -10.53
C GLU A 371 21.97 -20.76 -9.48
N LYS A 372 22.33 -20.61 -8.20
CA LYS A 372 21.64 -21.28 -7.10
C LYS A 372 20.24 -20.71 -6.89
N VAL A 373 20.10 -19.38 -6.98
CA VAL A 373 18.79 -18.71 -6.87
C VAL A 373 17.88 -19.13 -8.03
N LEU A 374 18.42 -19.13 -9.26
CA LEU A 374 17.72 -19.53 -10.47
C LEU A 374 17.25 -20.98 -10.42
N ALA A 375 18.10 -21.90 -9.99
CA ALA A 375 17.72 -23.31 -9.80
C ALA A 375 16.56 -23.45 -8.81
N GLY A 376 16.58 -22.68 -7.72
CA GLY A 376 15.48 -22.61 -6.75
C GLY A 376 14.18 -22.07 -7.36
N GLU A 377 14.24 -21.02 -8.17
CA GLU A 377 13.06 -20.47 -8.83
C GLU A 377 12.50 -21.44 -9.89
N ARG A 378 13.36 -22.11 -10.66
CA ARG A 378 12.97 -23.17 -11.63
C ARG A 378 12.23 -24.31 -10.94
N ALA A 379 12.74 -24.79 -9.80
CA ALA A 379 12.10 -25.87 -9.03
C ALA A 379 10.71 -25.48 -8.49
N ASN A 380 10.45 -24.18 -8.27
CA ASN A 380 9.19 -23.69 -7.73
C ASN A 380 8.20 -23.21 -8.81
N LEU A 381 8.58 -23.17 -10.10
CA LEU A 381 7.73 -22.68 -11.18
C LEU A 381 6.38 -23.40 -11.27
N GLY A 382 6.36 -24.72 -11.12
CA GLY A 382 5.12 -25.50 -11.17
C GLY A 382 4.13 -25.11 -10.07
N LYS A 383 4.63 -24.93 -8.84
CA LYS A 383 3.81 -24.48 -7.69
C LYS A 383 3.28 -23.05 -7.91
N ARG A 384 4.14 -22.17 -8.43
CA ARG A 384 3.80 -20.78 -8.74
C ARG A 384 2.73 -20.68 -9.82
N ARG A 385 2.85 -21.46 -10.90
CA ARG A 385 1.84 -21.51 -11.97
C ARG A 385 0.49 -21.98 -11.43
N PHE A 386 0.48 -23.06 -10.65
CA PHE A 386 -0.73 -23.55 -10.00
C PHE A 386 -1.41 -22.47 -9.14
N GLU A 387 -0.64 -21.72 -8.35
CA GLU A 387 -1.18 -20.66 -7.51
C GLU A 387 -1.75 -19.49 -8.33
N VAL A 388 -1.07 -19.08 -9.39
CA VAL A 388 -1.58 -18.04 -10.31
C VAL A 388 -2.86 -18.50 -11.00
N ASP A 389 -2.90 -19.72 -11.52
CA ASP A 389 -4.08 -20.28 -12.19
C ASP A 389 -5.27 -20.38 -11.22
N ARG A 390 -5.00 -20.76 -9.96
CA ARG A 390 -5.99 -20.77 -8.87
C ARG A 390 -6.55 -19.37 -8.61
N LEU A 391 -5.69 -18.36 -8.48
CA LEU A 391 -6.10 -16.97 -8.23
C LEU A 391 -6.88 -16.37 -9.41
N VAL A 392 -6.45 -16.65 -10.65
CA VAL A 392 -7.13 -16.19 -11.86
C VAL A 392 -8.48 -16.89 -12.03
N GLY A 393 -8.57 -18.19 -11.77
CA GLY A 393 -9.82 -18.95 -11.81
C GLY A 393 -10.88 -18.38 -10.86
N GLN A 394 -10.48 -18.04 -9.62
CA GLN A 394 -11.34 -17.40 -8.63
C GLN A 394 -11.86 -16.01 -9.08
N LEU A 395 -11.03 -15.24 -9.80
CA LEU A 395 -11.43 -13.93 -10.34
C LEU A 395 -12.42 -14.05 -11.51
N ILE A 396 -12.35 -15.14 -12.30
CA ILE A 396 -13.23 -15.37 -13.45
C ILE A 396 -14.60 -15.90 -13.00
N GLU A 397 -14.64 -16.88 -12.10
CA GLU A 397 -15.88 -17.43 -11.54
C GLU A 397 -16.73 -16.37 -10.81
N HIS A 398 -16.11 -15.29 -10.32
CA HIS A 398 -16.80 -14.20 -9.63
C HIS A 398 -17.25 -13.04 -10.55
N ARG A 399 -17.02 -13.11 -11.87
CA ARG A 399 -17.50 -12.10 -12.84
C ARG A 399 -18.77 -12.50 -13.59
N ASP A 400 -19.22 -13.75 -13.51
CA ASP A 400 -20.42 -14.23 -14.21
C ASP A 400 -21.39 -14.92 -13.24
N PRO A 401 -22.32 -14.17 -12.61
CA PRO A 401 -23.31 -14.74 -11.71
C PRO A 401 -24.35 -15.63 -12.41
N ASN A 402 -24.37 -15.70 -13.75
CA ASN A 402 -25.34 -16.47 -14.53
C ASN A 402 -24.80 -17.78 -15.10
N ARG A 403 -23.56 -18.17 -14.81
CA ARG A 403 -23.04 -19.51 -15.09
C ARG A 403 -23.34 -20.46 -13.93
N ARG A 404 -24.60 -20.90 -13.84
CA ARG A 404 -24.96 -22.16 -13.20
C ARG A 404 -25.92 -22.93 -14.09
#